data_AF-A0A7I8MYB2-F1
#
_entry.id   AF-A0A7I8MYB2-F1
#
_cell.length_a   1.000
_cell.length_b   1.000
_cell.length_c   1.000
_cell.angle_alpha   90.00
_cell.angle_beta   90.00
_cell.angle_gamma   90.00
#
_symmetry.space_group_name_H-M   'P 1'
#
loop_
_entity.id
_entity.type
_entity.pdbx_description
1 polymer ?
#
loop_
_entity_poly.entity_id
_entity_poly.type
_entity_poly.pdbx_seq_one_letter_code
_entity_poly.pdbx_strand_id
1 'polypeptide(L)'
;MPLHDLTEFLKLSSVLNYNLSAASLNRYNVLLFIIENKPLDTDSQRDRDAKSIIMESLGFLFAAYSQKRRRLGPMAVIHPIRAAALFARSQDQVGLVELLSALFHDILEDIQSTDFRTAQWKEMESVLFGILQRLGPEQEQQLVSNLLNLTQLSGESYYRYIGRLLDNAGDSPFLIQIKLADRLDNTLDMRIDLQDPLEGVDFFENLFQTLYVRNYQGKPLALGHPTSTVLNGARRLYQLFKNAVLLSLIRQKTSPGRSSKFDHLFEAVCTASLKEAQRTFIQLVHYHYRDTKEQRQLLLDTMDYCYRGRIDLVTKPDNEFLLDGLFSSYFGFATKKKLDQTLHRLYQNKPLMIEASIAFITIFLSFLNDPGFFVRGISDKGIEPA
;
A
#
# COMPACT_ATOMS: atom_id res chain seq x y z
N MET A 1 12.72 6.70 12.92
CA MET A 1 11.41 7.38 12.78
C MET A 1 10.39 6.36 12.25
N PRO A 2 9.11 6.46 12.65
CA PRO A 2 8.10 5.48 12.25
C PRO A 2 7.82 5.52 10.74
N LEU A 3 7.96 4.39 10.04
CA LEU A 3 7.76 4.27 8.59
C LEU A 3 6.32 4.58 8.12
N HIS A 4 5.35 4.50 9.03
CA HIS A 4 3.93 4.72 8.78
C HIS A 4 3.49 6.19 8.91
N ASP A 5 4.42 7.10 9.23
CA ASP A 5 4.11 8.51 9.40
C ASP A 5 3.90 9.19 8.04
N LEU A 6 2.71 9.77 7.84
CA LEU A 6 2.36 10.43 6.58
C LEU A 6 3.23 11.66 6.31
N THR A 7 3.56 12.44 7.35
CA THR A 7 4.39 13.63 7.20
C THR A 7 5.81 13.24 6.78
N GLU A 8 6.40 12.21 7.39
CA GLU A 8 7.71 11.71 6.98
C GLU A 8 7.70 11.12 5.56
N PHE A 9 6.63 10.41 5.20
CA PHE A 9 6.44 9.94 3.82
C PHE A 9 6.33 11.09 2.82
N LEU A 10 5.58 12.14 3.14
CA LEU A 10 5.46 13.33 2.29
C LEU A 10 6.79 14.07 2.18
N LYS A 11 7.59 14.16 3.25
CA LYS A 11 8.95 14.71 3.20
C LYS A 11 9.82 13.89 2.25
N LEU A 12 9.87 12.57 2.40
CA LEU A 12 10.61 11.68 1.49
C LEU A 12 10.16 11.88 0.04
N SER A 13 8.84 11.85 -0.20
CA SER A 13 8.27 12.04 -1.53
C SER A 13 8.61 13.41 -2.12
N SER A 14 8.58 14.48 -1.31
CA SER A 14 8.90 15.84 -1.75
C SER A 14 10.37 15.97 -2.16
N VAL A 15 11.28 15.41 -1.36
CA VAL A 15 12.72 15.44 -1.62
C VAL A 15 13.06 14.65 -2.88
N LEU A 16 12.48 13.46 -3.04
CA LEU A 16 12.65 12.66 -4.24
C LEU A 16 12.09 13.39 -5.47
N ASN A 17 10.88 13.93 -5.39
CA ASN A 17 10.25 14.64 -6.50
C ASN A 17 11.05 15.89 -6.92
N TYR A 18 11.63 16.61 -5.95
CA TYR A 18 12.51 17.75 -6.21
C TYR A 18 13.78 17.32 -6.98
N ASN A 19 14.45 16.24 -6.55
CA ASN A 19 15.62 15.70 -7.25
C ASN A 19 15.27 15.22 -8.66
N LEU A 20 14.10 14.59 -8.81
CA LEU A 20 13.61 14.09 -10.09
C LEU A 20 13.20 15.20 -11.08
N SER A 21 12.87 16.38 -10.57
CA SER A 21 12.50 17.56 -11.36
C SER A 21 13.66 18.53 -11.60
N ALA A 22 14.85 18.25 -11.05
CA ALA A 22 16.03 19.08 -11.21
C ALA A 22 16.54 19.07 -12.66
N ALA A 23 17.10 20.19 -13.11
CA ALA A 23 17.67 20.33 -14.46
C ALA A 23 18.76 19.29 -14.77
N SER A 24 19.51 18.88 -13.74
CA SER A 24 20.42 17.74 -13.79
C SER A 24 20.03 16.73 -12.73
N LEU A 25 19.74 15.51 -13.17
CA LEU A 25 19.32 14.43 -12.30
C LEU A 25 20.53 13.80 -11.60
N ASN A 26 20.72 14.12 -10.32
CA ASN A 26 21.78 13.51 -9.53
C ASN A 26 21.32 12.15 -8.98
N ARG A 27 21.62 11.08 -9.73
CA ARG A 27 21.25 9.69 -9.38
C ARG A 27 21.88 9.23 -8.06
N TYR A 28 23.07 9.73 -7.74
CA TYR A 28 23.76 9.41 -6.49
C TYR A 28 23.01 9.97 -5.28
N ASN A 29 22.51 11.21 -5.36
CA ASN A 29 21.68 11.78 -4.30
C ASN A 29 20.39 10.95 -4.09
N VAL A 30 19.72 10.56 -5.17
CA VAL A 30 18.52 9.71 -5.10
C VAL A 30 18.85 8.39 -4.39
N LEU A 31 19.97 7.75 -4.76
CA LEU A 31 20.46 6.55 -4.08
C LEU A 31 20.67 6.77 -2.58
N LEU A 32 21.35 7.85 -2.18
CA LEU A 32 21.58 8.15 -0.76
C LEU A 32 20.28 8.37 0.01
N PHE A 33 19.25 8.96 -0.60
CA PHE A 33 17.92 9.10 0.02
C PHE A 33 17.20 7.77 0.20
N ILE A 34 17.39 6.83 -0.74
CA ILE A 34 16.82 5.47 -0.66
C ILE A 34 17.46 4.72 0.51
N ILE A 35 18.79 4.67 0.56
CA ILE A 35 19.52 3.79 1.51
C ILE A 35 19.87 4.48 2.83
N GLU A 36 19.57 5.77 3.01
CA GLU A 36 19.95 6.58 4.19
C GLU A 36 21.44 6.47 4.54
N ASN A 37 22.31 6.58 3.53
CA ASN A 37 23.77 6.44 3.64
C ASN A 37 24.28 5.07 4.14
N LYS A 38 23.42 4.03 4.22
CA LYS A 38 23.85 2.68 4.56
C LYS A 38 24.80 2.12 3.49
N PRO A 39 25.81 1.32 3.88
CA PRO A 39 26.61 0.56 2.92
C PRO A 39 25.80 -0.59 2.34
N LEU A 40 26.03 -0.92 1.07
CA LEU A 40 25.49 -2.11 0.39
C LEU A 40 26.41 -3.33 0.56
N ASP A 41 27.68 -3.11 0.87
CA ASP A 41 28.66 -4.15 1.20
C ASP A 41 29.59 -3.65 2.33
N THR A 42 30.09 -4.58 3.14
CA THR A 42 31.10 -4.28 4.16
C THR A 42 32.45 -3.88 3.56
N ASP A 43 32.77 -4.40 2.37
CA ASP A 43 33.97 -4.02 1.62
C ASP A 43 33.73 -2.73 0.83
N SER A 44 34.64 -1.76 0.97
CA SER A 44 34.48 -0.44 0.36
C SER A 44 34.52 -0.44 -1.16
N GLN A 45 35.23 -1.38 -1.79
CA GLN A 45 35.29 -1.46 -3.24
C GLN A 45 34.00 -2.09 -3.78
N ARG A 46 33.55 -3.20 -3.17
CA ARG A 46 32.28 -3.85 -3.52
C ARG A 46 31.08 -2.94 -3.26
N ASP A 47 31.09 -2.15 -2.20
CA ASP A 47 30.05 -1.14 -1.92
C ASP A 47 29.96 -0.11 -3.05
N ARG A 48 31.10 0.39 -3.55
CA ARG A 48 31.14 1.32 -4.69
C ARG A 48 30.63 0.67 -5.97
N ASP A 49 31.02 -0.57 -6.22
CA ASP A 49 30.60 -1.32 -7.41
C ASP A 49 29.08 -1.60 -7.37
N ALA A 50 28.55 -2.01 -6.22
CA ALA A 50 27.11 -2.19 -6.00
C ALA A 50 26.34 -0.86 -6.19
N LYS A 51 26.82 0.24 -5.60
CA LYS A 51 26.22 1.58 -5.78
C LYS A 51 26.25 2.01 -7.24
N SER A 52 27.32 1.69 -7.98
CA SER A 52 27.43 1.94 -9.42
C SER A 52 26.34 1.20 -10.21
N ILE A 53 26.09 -0.07 -9.89
CA ILE A 53 25.02 -0.85 -10.53
C ILE A 53 23.65 -0.23 -10.23
N ILE A 54 23.37 0.13 -8.96
CA ILE A 54 22.10 0.79 -8.61
C ILE A 54 21.92 2.12 -9.34
N MET A 55 22.96 2.94 -9.47
CA MET A 55 22.88 4.21 -10.22
C MET A 55 22.55 4.02 -11.70
N GLU A 56 23.06 2.95 -12.31
CA GLU A 56 22.72 2.57 -13.68
C GLU A 56 21.27 2.10 -13.78
N SER A 57 20.82 1.27 -12.83
CA SER A 57 19.43 0.82 -12.70
C SER A 57 18.44 1.97 -12.48
N LEU A 58 18.79 2.98 -11.68
CA LEU A 58 18.01 4.20 -11.55
C LEU A 58 17.94 4.95 -12.89
N GLY A 59 19.06 5.04 -13.61
CA GLY A 59 19.10 5.60 -14.96
C GLY A 59 18.12 4.91 -15.92
N PHE A 60 18.11 3.58 -15.90
CA PHE A 60 17.16 2.77 -16.66
C PHE A 60 15.71 3.07 -16.25
N LEU A 61 15.39 3.09 -14.95
CA LEU A 61 14.04 3.39 -14.46
C LEU A 61 13.55 4.78 -14.89
N PHE A 62 14.42 5.78 -14.83
CA PHE A 62 14.08 7.13 -15.28
C PHE A 62 13.70 7.18 -16.75
N ALA A 63 14.41 6.42 -17.60
CA ALA A 63 14.07 6.29 -19.01
C ALA A 63 12.74 5.53 -19.20
N ALA A 64 12.58 4.38 -18.54
CA ALA A 64 11.41 3.51 -18.66
C ALA A 64 10.11 4.20 -18.25
N TYR A 65 10.15 5.01 -17.19
CA TYR A 65 8.99 5.71 -16.67
C TYR A 65 8.87 7.17 -17.12
N SER A 66 9.76 7.65 -18.01
CA SER A 66 9.87 9.07 -18.39
C SER A 66 8.55 9.71 -18.86
N GLN A 67 7.72 8.96 -19.57
CA GLN A 67 6.42 9.42 -20.08
C GLN A 67 5.23 8.96 -19.21
N LYS A 68 5.47 8.24 -18.12
CA LYS A 68 4.43 7.70 -17.26
C LYS A 68 4.21 8.60 -16.03
N ARG A 69 2.95 8.73 -15.65
CA ARG A 69 2.51 9.50 -14.47
C ARG A 69 1.68 8.61 -13.56
N ARG A 70 1.86 8.77 -12.25
CA ARG A 70 0.94 8.20 -11.25
C ARG A 70 -0.44 8.81 -11.45
N ARG A 71 -1.46 8.07 -11.05
CA ARG A 71 -2.86 8.52 -11.06
C ARG A 71 -3.09 9.85 -10.33
N LEU A 72 -2.27 10.13 -9.30
CA LEU A 72 -2.36 11.33 -8.48
C LEU A 72 -1.41 12.46 -8.92
N GLY A 73 -0.72 12.32 -10.07
CA GLY A 73 0.05 13.41 -10.68
C GLY A 73 1.57 13.25 -10.74
N PRO A 74 2.28 12.71 -9.71
CA PRO A 74 3.73 12.56 -9.75
C PRO A 74 4.24 11.68 -10.89
N MET A 75 5.54 11.74 -11.18
CA MET A 75 6.18 10.80 -12.12
C MET A 75 6.01 9.37 -11.64
N ALA A 76 5.65 8.44 -12.53
CA ALA A 76 5.40 7.05 -12.15
C ALA A 76 6.59 6.39 -11.45
N VAL A 77 7.82 6.76 -11.86
CA VAL A 77 9.08 6.29 -11.26
C VAL A 77 9.22 6.57 -9.76
N ILE A 78 8.46 7.52 -9.21
CA ILE A 78 8.54 7.84 -7.78
C ILE A 78 8.09 6.66 -6.90
N HIS A 79 7.14 5.86 -7.38
CA HIS A 79 6.59 4.73 -6.65
C HIS A 79 7.65 3.65 -6.36
N PRO A 80 8.33 3.06 -7.38
CA PRO A 80 9.37 2.08 -7.12
C PRO A 80 10.51 2.62 -6.25
N ILE A 81 10.84 3.91 -6.39
CA ILE A 81 11.89 4.56 -5.59
C ILE A 81 11.48 4.69 -4.12
N ARG A 82 10.24 5.13 -3.84
CA ARG A 82 9.75 5.24 -2.47
C ARG A 82 9.54 3.88 -1.83
N ALA A 83 9.02 2.90 -2.56
CA ALA A 83 8.91 1.52 -2.09
C ALA A 83 10.29 0.94 -1.72
N ALA A 84 11.29 1.13 -2.58
CA ALA A 84 12.68 0.75 -2.30
C ALA A 84 13.25 1.49 -1.08
N ALA A 85 12.94 2.78 -0.90
CA ALA A 85 13.35 3.54 0.28
C ALA A 85 12.70 3.03 1.56
N LEU A 86 11.39 2.78 1.56
CA LEU A 86 10.66 2.21 2.71
C LEU A 86 11.23 0.82 3.08
N PHE A 87 11.50 -0.01 2.08
CA PHE A 87 12.18 -1.30 2.26
C PHE A 87 13.58 -1.10 2.86
N ALA A 88 14.46 -0.33 2.23
CA ALA A 88 15.83 -0.13 2.67
C ALA A 88 15.93 0.47 4.09
N ARG A 89 15.00 1.34 4.46
CA ARG A 89 14.92 1.95 5.79
C ARG A 89 14.50 0.97 6.88
N SER A 90 13.68 -0.03 6.54
CA SER A 90 13.29 -1.11 7.46
C SER A 90 14.38 -2.14 7.73
N GLN A 91 15.47 -2.14 6.94
CA GLN A 91 16.59 -3.08 7.09
C GLN A 91 17.77 -2.45 7.79
N ASP A 92 18.51 -3.20 8.61
CA ASP A 92 19.81 -2.74 9.13
C ASP A 92 20.88 -2.68 8.03
N GLN A 93 20.89 -3.68 7.15
CA GLN A 93 21.78 -3.80 6.00
C GLN A 93 20.96 -4.18 4.78
N VAL A 94 21.26 -3.58 3.63
CA VAL A 94 20.54 -3.80 2.38
C VAL A 94 21.51 -4.37 1.36
N GLY A 95 21.22 -5.56 0.85
CA GLY A 95 21.99 -6.15 -0.24
C GLY A 95 21.59 -5.58 -1.60
N LEU A 96 22.49 -5.76 -2.57
CA LEU A 96 22.32 -5.27 -3.94
C LEU A 96 21.08 -5.88 -4.62
N VAL A 97 20.92 -7.20 -4.55
CA VAL A 97 19.84 -7.91 -5.24
C VAL A 97 18.47 -7.59 -4.63
N GLU A 98 18.39 -7.46 -3.31
CA GLU A 98 17.16 -7.09 -2.61
C GLU A 98 16.74 -5.66 -2.98
N LEU A 99 17.69 -4.73 -3.04
CA LEU A 99 17.41 -3.35 -3.43
C LEU A 99 16.98 -3.24 -4.89
N LEU A 100 17.64 -3.97 -5.80
CA LEU A 100 17.22 -4.06 -7.20
C LEU A 100 15.83 -4.67 -7.34
N SER A 101 15.53 -5.72 -6.57
CA SER A 101 14.22 -6.36 -6.55
C SER A 101 13.13 -5.37 -6.11
N ALA A 102 13.43 -4.52 -5.11
CA ALA A 102 12.51 -3.47 -4.67
C ALA A 102 12.36 -2.34 -5.70
N LEU A 103 13.43 -1.94 -6.37
CA LEU A 103 13.40 -0.90 -7.41
C LEU A 103 12.66 -1.36 -8.68
N PHE A 104 12.76 -2.65 -9.02
CA PHE A 104 12.21 -3.21 -10.24
C PHE A 104 10.90 -3.97 -10.04
N HIS A 105 10.33 -4.01 -8.83
CA HIS A 105 9.20 -4.89 -8.50
C HIS A 105 8.00 -4.81 -9.45
N ASP A 106 7.70 -3.63 -9.99
CA ASP A 106 6.58 -3.40 -10.93
C ASP A 106 7.00 -3.38 -12.41
N ILE A 107 8.29 -3.52 -12.74
CA ILE A 107 8.80 -3.30 -14.11
C ILE A 107 8.12 -4.20 -15.15
N LEU A 108 7.87 -5.47 -14.81
CA LEU A 108 7.28 -6.44 -15.73
C LEU A 108 5.78 -6.21 -15.94
N GLU A 109 5.12 -5.53 -15.00
CA GLU A 109 3.73 -5.12 -15.13
C GLU A 109 3.62 -3.81 -15.91
N ASP A 110 4.42 -2.82 -15.51
CA ASP A 110 4.27 -1.44 -15.95
C ASP A 110 4.96 -1.14 -17.28
N ILE A 111 6.01 -1.87 -17.67
CA ILE A 111 6.83 -1.52 -18.83
C ILE A 111 6.67 -2.58 -19.92
N GLN A 112 5.98 -2.22 -21.01
CA GLN A 112 5.72 -3.12 -22.14
C GLN A 112 6.41 -2.60 -23.41
N SER A 113 6.83 -3.51 -24.28
CA SER A 113 7.50 -3.15 -25.55
C SER A 113 6.64 -2.26 -26.45
N THR A 114 5.31 -2.36 -26.33
CA THR A 114 4.34 -1.53 -27.06
C THR A 114 4.33 -0.06 -26.64
N ASP A 115 4.91 0.27 -25.49
CA ASP A 115 4.96 1.65 -24.98
C ASP A 115 6.07 2.48 -25.66
N PHE A 116 6.96 1.83 -26.42
CA PHE A 116 8.17 2.45 -26.96
C PHE A 116 8.32 2.24 -28.46
N ARG A 117 9.09 3.12 -29.11
CA ARG A 117 9.57 2.85 -30.47
C ARG A 117 10.55 1.69 -30.44
N THR A 118 10.56 0.85 -31.47
CA THR A 118 11.41 -0.36 -31.53
C THR A 118 12.90 -0.08 -31.28
N ALA A 119 13.45 1.02 -31.81
CA ALA A 119 14.85 1.38 -31.56
C ALA A 119 15.13 1.73 -30.08
N GLN A 120 14.22 2.50 -29.47
CA GLN A 120 14.29 2.86 -28.06
C GLN A 120 14.12 1.64 -27.15
N TRP A 121 13.21 0.72 -27.51
CA TRP A 121 13.03 -0.53 -26.79
C TRP A 121 14.31 -1.38 -26.81
N LYS A 122 14.94 -1.56 -27.97
CA LYS A 122 16.20 -2.29 -28.08
C LYS A 122 17.33 -1.67 -27.27
N GLU A 123 17.40 -0.33 -27.23
CA GLU A 123 18.37 0.38 -26.40
C GLU A 123 18.11 0.12 -24.91
N MET A 124 16.86 0.19 -24.48
CA MET A 124 16.47 -0.13 -23.10
C MET A 124 16.77 -1.58 -22.73
N GLU A 125 16.48 -2.54 -23.61
CA GLU A 125 16.86 -3.95 -23.43
C GLU A 125 18.38 -4.07 -23.27
N SER A 126 19.16 -3.44 -24.15
CA SER A 126 20.63 -3.44 -24.08
C SER A 126 21.15 -2.90 -22.73
N VAL A 127 20.56 -1.83 -22.21
CA VAL A 127 20.91 -1.28 -20.89
C VAL A 127 20.55 -2.26 -19.78
N LEU A 128 19.35 -2.86 -19.81
CA LEU A 128 18.94 -3.84 -18.81
C LEU A 128 19.86 -5.08 -18.83
N PHE A 129 20.20 -5.61 -20.00
CA PHE A 129 21.17 -6.69 -20.14
C PHE A 129 22.55 -6.31 -19.61
N GLY A 130 23.00 -5.07 -19.84
CA GLY A 130 24.25 -4.56 -19.27
C GLY A 130 24.25 -4.57 -17.73
N ILE A 131 23.14 -4.14 -17.11
CA ILE A 131 22.96 -4.20 -15.65
C ILE A 131 23.02 -5.65 -15.16
N LEU A 132 22.29 -6.57 -15.81
CA LEU A 132 22.25 -7.98 -15.41
C LEU A 132 23.62 -8.66 -15.52
N GLN A 133 24.36 -8.42 -16.60
CA GLN A 133 25.71 -8.96 -16.79
C GLN A 133 26.69 -8.56 -15.67
N ARG A 134 26.53 -7.37 -15.10
CA ARG A 134 27.38 -6.87 -14.00
C ARG A 134 27.10 -7.55 -12.66
N LEU A 135 25.95 -8.19 -12.48
CA LEU A 135 25.61 -8.93 -11.25
C LEU A 135 26.32 -10.29 -11.17
N GLY A 136 26.71 -10.84 -12.33
CA GLY A 136 27.14 -12.23 -12.43
C GLY A 136 25.95 -13.22 -12.37
N PRO A 137 26.18 -14.49 -12.74
CA PRO A 137 25.10 -15.43 -13.06
C PRO A 137 24.17 -15.76 -11.89
N GLU A 138 24.70 -15.90 -10.68
CA GLU A 138 23.89 -16.26 -9.50
C GLU A 138 22.96 -15.12 -9.07
N GLN A 139 23.49 -13.90 -8.99
CA GLN A 139 22.72 -12.72 -8.60
C GLN A 139 21.71 -12.31 -9.69
N GLU A 140 22.07 -12.47 -10.97
CA GLU A 140 21.14 -12.30 -12.10
C GLU A 140 19.97 -13.28 -11.99
N GLN A 141 20.24 -14.58 -11.84
CA GLN A 141 19.21 -15.60 -11.71
C GLN A 141 18.30 -15.33 -10.50
N GLN A 142 18.88 -14.92 -9.37
CA GLN A 142 18.13 -14.56 -8.18
C GLN A 142 17.23 -13.34 -8.43
N LEU A 143 17.75 -12.28 -9.04
CA LEU A 143 16.96 -11.09 -9.36
C LEU A 143 15.79 -11.43 -10.29
N VAL A 144 16.03 -12.18 -11.36
CA VAL A 144 14.97 -12.61 -12.29
C VAL A 144 13.89 -13.42 -11.57
N SER A 145 14.29 -14.37 -10.73
CA SER A 145 13.36 -15.17 -9.90
C SER A 145 12.52 -14.27 -8.98
N ASN A 146 13.16 -13.30 -8.31
CA ASN A 146 12.48 -12.35 -7.43
C ASN A 146 11.43 -11.53 -8.18
N LEU A 147 11.77 -11.00 -9.37
CA LEU A 147 10.85 -10.19 -10.16
C LEU A 147 9.63 -10.99 -10.64
N LEU A 148 9.83 -12.24 -11.05
CA LEU A 148 8.72 -13.14 -11.42
C LEU A 148 7.79 -13.44 -10.23
N ASN A 149 8.35 -13.55 -9.03
CA ASN A 149 7.55 -13.72 -7.81
C ASN A 149 6.78 -12.44 -7.43
N LEU A 150 7.40 -11.27 -7.62
CA LEU A 150 6.80 -9.97 -7.31
C LEU A 150 5.78 -9.50 -8.36
N THR A 151 5.74 -10.10 -9.54
CA THR A 151 4.84 -9.74 -10.64
C THR A 151 3.54 -10.53 -10.59
N GLN A 152 2.40 -9.85 -10.67
CA GLN A 152 1.09 -10.45 -10.90
C GLN A 152 0.95 -10.88 -12.37
N LEU A 153 0.71 -12.17 -12.60
CA LEU A 153 0.61 -12.70 -13.96
C LEU A 153 -0.74 -12.36 -14.61
N SER A 154 -0.76 -12.29 -15.94
CA SER A 154 -1.99 -12.03 -16.69
C SER A 154 -3.06 -13.10 -16.40
N GLY A 155 -4.25 -12.66 -15.99
CA GLY A 155 -5.36 -13.54 -15.60
C GLY A 155 -5.27 -14.10 -14.17
N GLU A 156 -4.20 -13.83 -13.44
CA GLU A 156 -4.06 -14.20 -12.03
C GLU A 156 -4.89 -13.26 -11.15
N SER A 157 -5.63 -13.81 -10.18
CA SER A 157 -6.32 -12.99 -9.18
C SER A 157 -5.32 -12.44 -8.16
N TYR A 158 -5.65 -11.32 -7.53
CA TYR A 158 -4.81 -10.74 -6.47
C TYR A 158 -4.50 -11.76 -5.36
N TYR A 159 -5.50 -12.56 -4.96
CA TYR A 159 -5.36 -13.59 -3.93
C TYR A 159 -4.35 -14.68 -4.32
N ARG A 160 -4.45 -15.16 -5.57
CA ARG A 160 -3.57 -16.20 -6.09
C ARG A 160 -2.14 -15.71 -6.24
N TYR A 161 -1.98 -14.48 -6.70
CA TYR A 161 -0.69 -13.80 -6.77
C TYR A 161 -0.03 -13.70 -5.40
N ILE A 162 -0.73 -13.19 -4.39
CA ILE A 162 -0.19 -13.12 -3.02
C ILE A 162 0.10 -14.52 -2.48
N GLY A 163 -0.79 -15.50 -2.68
CA GLY A 163 -0.56 -16.89 -2.29
C GLY A 163 0.73 -17.45 -2.87
N ARG A 164 0.94 -17.31 -4.19
CA ARG A 164 2.15 -17.74 -4.91
C ARG A 164 3.41 -17.03 -4.40
N LEU A 165 3.34 -15.72 -4.22
CA LEU A 165 4.44 -14.93 -3.65
C LEU A 165 4.85 -15.48 -2.28
N LEU A 166 3.89 -15.78 -1.41
CA LEU A 166 4.15 -16.29 -0.06
C LEU A 166 4.69 -17.72 -0.07
N ASP A 167 4.17 -18.59 -0.94
CA ASP A 167 4.66 -19.97 -1.09
C ASP A 167 6.12 -19.98 -1.59
N ASN A 168 6.49 -19.05 -2.48
CA ASN A 168 7.84 -18.93 -3.03
C ASN A 168 8.80 -18.10 -2.15
N ALA A 169 8.31 -17.42 -1.11
CA ALA A 169 9.14 -16.63 -0.20
C ALA A 169 9.86 -17.47 0.87
N GLY A 170 9.75 -18.80 0.81
CA GLY A 170 10.45 -19.72 1.72
C GLY A 170 11.96 -19.48 1.75
N ASP A 171 12.58 -19.37 0.57
CA ASP A 171 14.03 -19.17 0.41
C ASP A 171 14.44 -17.69 0.39
N SER A 172 13.47 -16.78 0.35
CA SER A 172 13.73 -15.33 0.23
C SER A 172 12.70 -14.51 1.01
N PRO A 173 12.79 -14.46 2.35
CA PRO A 173 11.81 -13.77 3.21
C PRO A 173 11.68 -12.26 2.94
N PHE A 174 12.72 -11.64 2.35
CA PHE A 174 12.69 -10.23 1.98
C PHE A 174 11.64 -9.92 0.88
N LEU A 175 11.21 -10.90 0.09
CA LEU A 175 10.16 -10.70 -0.93
C LEU A 175 8.84 -10.23 -0.30
N ILE A 176 8.51 -10.77 0.87
CA ILE A 176 7.33 -10.34 1.64
C ILE A 176 7.52 -8.91 2.11
N GLN A 177 8.72 -8.55 2.54
CA GLN A 177 9.05 -7.21 3.04
C GLN A 177 9.00 -6.18 1.91
N ILE A 178 9.51 -6.51 0.72
CA ILE A 178 9.35 -5.68 -0.48
C ILE A 178 7.86 -5.46 -0.77
N LYS A 179 7.04 -6.53 -0.71
CA LYS A 179 5.60 -6.39 -0.97
C LYS A 179 4.88 -5.56 0.09
N LEU A 180 5.27 -5.66 1.36
CA LEU A 180 4.76 -4.81 2.43
C LEU A 180 5.18 -3.35 2.22
N ALA A 181 6.42 -3.08 1.78
CA ALA A 181 6.89 -1.74 1.46
C ALA A 181 6.14 -1.11 0.27
N ASP A 182 5.89 -1.88 -0.79
CA ASP A 182 5.00 -1.49 -1.91
C ASP A 182 3.60 -1.13 -1.38
N ARG A 183 2.98 -2.01 -0.57
CA ARG A 183 1.65 -1.74 -0.01
C ARG A 183 1.62 -0.55 0.93
N LEU A 184 2.69 -0.31 1.68
CA LEU A 184 2.84 0.86 2.53
C LEU A 184 2.90 2.13 1.68
N ASP A 185 3.72 2.18 0.63
CA ASP A 185 3.76 3.30 -0.32
C ASP A 185 2.38 3.57 -0.91
N ASN A 186 1.74 2.53 -1.45
CA ASN A 186 0.41 2.64 -2.04
C ASN A 186 -0.65 3.15 -1.05
N THR A 187 -0.49 2.87 0.24
CA THR A 187 -1.41 3.34 1.29
C THR A 187 -1.17 4.82 1.61
N LEU A 188 0.08 5.22 1.75
CA LEU A 188 0.46 6.61 2.07
C LEU A 188 0.30 7.55 0.87
N ASP A 189 0.47 7.05 -0.36
CA ASP A 189 0.31 7.82 -1.60
C ASP A 189 -1.15 8.26 -1.84
N MET A 190 -2.15 7.61 -1.23
CA MET A 190 -3.59 7.91 -1.41
C MET A 190 -4.01 9.35 -1.06
N ARG A 191 -3.13 10.11 -0.38
CA ARG A 191 -3.37 11.46 0.14
C ARG A 191 -2.33 12.49 -0.32
N ILE A 192 -1.49 12.17 -1.31
CA ILE A 192 -0.40 13.07 -1.74
C ILE A 192 -0.89 14.45 -2.23
N ASP A 193 -2.15 14.55 -2.66
CA ASP A 193 -2.81 15.74 -3.18
C ASP A 193 -3.74 16.43 -2.16
N LEU A 194 -3.76 15.99 -0.90
CA LEU A 194 -4.73 16.42 0.10
C LEU A 194 -4.09 16.93 1.38
N GLN A 195 -4.73 17.96 1.96
CA GLN A 195 -4.53 18.26 3.37
C GLN A 195 -5.02 17.08 4.23
N ASP A 196 -4.25 16.72 5.25
CA ASP A 196 -4.59 15.58 6.11
C ASP A 196 -5.88 15.89 6.91
N PRO A 197 -6.98 15.12 6.71
CA PRO A 197 -8.21 15.32 7.48
C PRO A 197 -8.05 15.12 8.98
N LEU A 198 -6.98 14.48 9.43
CA LEU A 198 -6.66 14.29 10.84
C LEU A 198 -5.81 15.41 11.44
N GLU A 199 -5.34 16.38 10.65
CA GLU A 199 -4.56 17.49 11.16
C GLU A 199 -5.36 18.32 12.18
N GLY A 200 -4.91 18.34 13.44
CA GLY A 200 -5.61 19.01 14.53
C GLY A 200 -6.97 18.37 14.90
N VAL A 201 -7.19 17.11 14.54
CA VAL A 201 -8.41 16.34 14.86
C VAL A 201 -8.05 15.15 15.73
N ASP A 202 -8.60 15.12 16.94
CA ASP A 202 -8.62 13.91 17.76
C ASP A 202 -9.79 13.02 17.32
N PHE A 203 -9.46 11.91 16.66
CA PHE A 203 -10.46 10.95 16.17
C PHE A 203 -11.29 10.35 17.30
N PHE A 204 -10.66 9.98 18.42
CA PHE A 204 -11.35 9.31 19.53
C PHE A 204 -12.22 10.29 20.32
N GLU A 205 -11.77 11.53 20.48
CA GLU A 205 -12.60 12.61 21.03
C GLU A 205 -13.86 12.80 20.18
N ASN A 206 -13.72 12.84 18.85
CA ASN A 206 -14.87 12.99 17.94
C ASN A 206 -15.87 11.84 18.05
N LEU A 207 -15.39 10.58 18.12
CA LEU A 207 -16.25 9.43 18.35
C LEU A 207 -16.95 9.53 19.70
N PHE A 208 -16.22 9.86 20.76
CA PHE A 208 -16.76 9.97 22.11
C PHE A 208 -17.83 11.06 22.19
N GLN A 209 -17.58 12.24 21.63
CA GLN A 209 -18.56 13.33 21.57
C GLN A 209 -19.82 12.91 20.81
N THR A 210 -19.69 12.25 19.67
CA THR A 210 -20.82 11.75 18.87
C THR A 210 -21.67 10.73 19.65
N LEU A 211 -21.03 9.83 20.40
CA LEU A 211 -21.73 8.76 21.12
C LEU A 211 -22.39 9.23 22.42
N TYR A 212 -21.75 10.13 23.17
CA TYR A 212 -22.08 10.42 24.56
C TYR A 212 -22.57 11.84 24.82
N VAL A 213 -22.21 12.82 23.99
CA VAL A 213 -22.53 14.24 24.25
C VAL A 213 -23.81 14.64 23.52
N ARG A 214 -24.90 14.77 24.29
CA ARG A 214 -26.27 15.03 23.75
C ARG A 214 -26.36 16.26 22.84
N ASN A 215 -25.59 17.31 23.13
CA ASN A 215 -25.63 18.58 22.42
C ASN A 215 -24.46 18.77 21.44
N TYR A 216 -23.73 17.70 21.11
CA TYR A 216 -22.69 17.76 20.08
C TYR A 216 -23.31 18.07 18.71
N GLN A 217 -22.81 19.12 18.06
CA GLN A 217 -23.31 19.62 16.76
C GLN A 217 -22.38 19.24 15.60
N GLY A 218 -21.35 18.42 15.84
CA GLY A 218 -20.26 18.22 14.91
C GLY A 218 -19.20 19.33 15.01
N LYS A 219 -17.98 19.06 14.55
CA LYS A 219 -16.91 20.06 14.50
C LYS A 219 -17.18 21.05 13.36
N PRO A 220 -17.20 22.37 13.62
CA PRO A 220 -17.35 23.36 12.56
C PRO A 220 -16.19 23.24 11.57
N LEU A 221 -16.52 23.23 10.27
CA LEU A 221 -15.52 23.15 9.21
C LEU A 221 -14.69 24.44 9.18
N ALA A 222 -13.41 24.35 9.54
CA ALA A 222 -12.49 25.48 9.43
C ALA A 222 -12.14 25.83 7.96
N LEU A 223 -12.33 24.87 7.03
CA LEU A 223 -11.96 24.98 5.63
C LEU A 223 -13.09 24.48 4.71
N GLY A 224 -13.15 25.03 3.49
CA GLY A 224 -14.05 24.55 2.44
C GLY A 224 -13.79 23.08 2.10
N HIS A 225 -14.80 22.39 1.56
CA HIS A 225 -14.64 21.00 1.11
C HIS A 225 -13.43 20.90 0.16
N PRO A 226 -12.44 20.02 0.43
CA PRO A 226 -11.30 19.87 -0.46
C PRO A 226 -11.78 19.48 -1.86
N THR A 227 -11.18 20.05 -2.90
CA THR A 227 -11.59 19.80 -4.31
C THR A 227 -11.66 18.31 -4.63
N SER A 228 -12.57 17.94 -5.54
CA SER A 228 -12.78 16.56 -5.99
C SER A 228 -11.45 15.88 -6.38
N THR A 229 -11.05 14.87 -5.61
CA THR A 229 -9.82 14.10 -5.88
C THR A 229 -10.04 12.97 -6.87
N VAL A 230 -8.96 12.58 -7.56
CA VAL A 230 -8.95 11.47 -8.53
C VAL A 230 -9.27 10.11 -7.85
N LEU A 231 -9.00 9.98 -6.54
CA LEU A 231 -9.42 8.87 -5.68
C LEU A 231 -10.49 9.32 -4.68
N ASN A 232 -11.64 8.65 -4.68
CA ASN A 232 -12.71 8.89 -3.70
C ASN A 232 -12.61 7.90 -2.52
N GLY A 233 -13.40 8.12 -1.47
CA GLY A 233 -13.35 7.28 -0.26
C GLY A 233 -13.61 5.79 -0.53
N ALA A 234 -14.49 5.41 -1.47
CA ALA A 234 -14.75 4.00 -1.78
C ALA A 234 -13.51 3.31 -2.37
N ARG A 235 -12.74 4.01 -3.21
CA ARG A 235 -11.47 3.49 -3.74
C ARG A 235 -10.39 3.37 -2.66
N ARG A 236 -10.40 4.26 -1.65
CA ARG A 236 -9.50 4.18 -0.50
C ARG A 236 -9.83 2.96 0.36
N LEU A 237 -11.11 2.73 0.67
CA LEU A 237 -11.57 1.51 1.36
C LEU A 237 -11.19 0.23 0.61
N TYR A 238 -11.23 0.25 -0.73
CA TYR A 238 -10.75 -0.89 -1.52
C TYR A 238 -9.24 -1.15 -1.38
N GLN A 239 -8.41 -0.12 -1.23
CA GLN A 239 -6.99 -0.32 -0.92
C GLN A 239 -6.80 -0.93 0.47
N LEU A 240 -7.63 -0.55 1.45
CA LEU A 240 -7.63 -1.17 2.77
C LEU A 240 -8.04 -2.64 2.72
N PHE A 241 -9.03 -2.99 1.89
CA PHE A 241 -9.38 -4.38 1.61
C PHE A 241 -8.18 -5.18 1.09
N LYS A 242 -7.44 -4.67 0.10
CA LYS A 242 -6.22 -5.33 -0.40
C LYS A 242 -5.19 -5.55 0.72
N ASN A 243 -5.03 -4.58 1.62
CA ASN A 243 -4.14 -4.71 2.77
C ASN A 243 -4.62 -5.79 3.73
N ALA A 244 -5.91 -5.82 4.07
CA ALA A 244 -6.49 -6.86 4.95
C ALA A 244 -6.31 -8.28 4.36
N VAL A 245 -6.45 -8.42 3.03
CA VAL A 245 -6.16 -9.68 2.32
C VAL A 245 -4.69 -10.07 2.45
N LEU A 246 -3.76 -9.16 2.12
CA LEU A 246 -2.33 -9.42 2.21
C LEU A 246 -1.93 -9.84 3.63
N LEU A 247 -2.32 -9.07 4.63
CA LEU A 247 -1.95 -9.31 6.03
C LEU A 247 -2.55 -10.63 6.55
N SER A 248 -3.80 -10.94 6.16
CA SER A 248 -4.43 -12.24 6.49
C SER A 248 -3.67 -13.41 5.89
N LEU A 249 -3.31 -13.34 4.60
CA LEU A 249 -2.58 -14.42 3.92
C LEU A 249 -1.17 -14.59 4.48
N ILE A 250 -0.50 -13.49 4.81
CA ILE A 250 0.78 -13.51 5.52
C ILE A 250 0.64 -14.28 6.84
N ARG A 251 -0.34 -13.92 7.68
CA ARG A 251 -0.58 -14.59 8.99
C ARG A 251 -0.93 -16.07 8.85
N GLN A 252 -1.63 -16.46 7.77
CA GLN A 252 -1.98 -17.86 7.51
C GLN A 252 -0.78 -18.69 7.02
N LYS A 253 0.06 -18.13 6.14
CA LYS A 253 1.13 -18.88 5.46
C LYS A 253 2.52 -18.73 6.07
N THR A 254 2.72 -17.75 6.96
CA THR A 254 4.00 -17.54 7.64
C THR A 254 3.91 -17.95 9.10
N SER A 255 4.88 -18.72 9.58
CA SER A 255 4.91 -19.18 10.96
C SER A 255 5.09 -18.01 11.94
N PRO A 256 4.40 -18.01 13.09
CA PRO A 256 4.66 -17.07 14.17
C PRO A 256 6.14 -17.16 14.60
N GLY A 257 6.85 -16.02 14.66
CA GLY A 257 8.26 -15.97 15.08
C GLY A 257 9.29 -15.59 14.00
N ARG A 258 8.87 -15.07 12.84
CA ARG A 258 9.82 -14.44 11.89
C ARG A 258 10.39 -13.13 12.46
N SER A 259 11.59 -12.77 12.01
CA SER A 259 12.44 -11.67 12.50
C SER A 259 11.70 -10.35 12.79
N SER A 260 12.16 -9.59 13.81
CA SER A 260 11.64 -8.26 14.18
C SER A 260 11.48 -7.25 13.03
N LYS A 261 12.27 -7.38 11.94
CA LYS A 261 12.18 -6.52 10.75
C LYS A 261 10.89 -6.68 9.97
N PHE A 262 10.38 -7.92 9.91
CA PHE A 262 9.11 -8.25 9.28
C PHE A 262 7.95 -7.61 10.06
N ASP A 263 8.03 -7.63 11.39
CA ASP A 263 7.02 -7.03 12.26
C ASP A 263 6.92 -5.51 12.04
N HIS A 264 8.05 -4.81 11.87
CA HIS A 264 8.03 -3.35 11.66
C HIS A 264 7.26 -2.92 10.40
N LEU A 265 7.46 -3.58 9.25
CA LEU A 265 6.74 -3.22 8.02
C LEU A 265 5.27 -3.68 8.08
N PHE A 266 5.01 -4.83 8.67
CA PHE A 266 3.64 -5.33 8.89
C PHE A 266 2.84 -4.34 9.75
N GLU A 267 3.37 -3.97 10.91
CA GLU A 267 2.79 -2.96 11.81
C GLU A 267 2.65 -1.60 11.14
N ALA A 268 3.62 -1.20 10.31
CA ALA A 268 3.53 0.05 9.57
C ALA A 268 2.35 0.06 8.58
N VAL A 269 2.14 -1.05 7.84
CA VAL A 269 0.98 -1.18 6.94
C VAL A 269 -0.32 -1.17 7.74
N CYS A 270 -0.41 -1.89 8.86
CA CYS A 270 -1.59 -1.88 9.73
C CYS A 270 -1.90 -0.46 10.23
N THR A 271 -0.90 0.23 10.76
CA THR A 271 -1.04 1.58 11.32
C THR A 271 -1.42 2.61 10.26
N ALA A 272 -0.77 2.56 9.09
CA ALA A 272 -1.10 3.45 7.98
C ALA A 272 -2.54 3.20 7.47
N SER A 273 -2.96 1.93 7.39
CA SER A 273 -4.30 1.55 6.98
C SER A 273 -5.38 1.97 7.98
N LEU A 274 -5.10 1.82 9.27
CA LEU A 274 -5.94 2.30 10.37
C LEU A 274 -6.12 3.82 10.28
N LYS A 275 -5.03 4.59 10.16
CA LYS A 275 -5.10 6.05 10.02
C LYS A 275 -5.85 6.47 8.77
N GLU A 276 -5.73 5.75 7.66
CA GLU A 276 -6.49 6.06 6.45
C GLU A 276 -7.99 5.75 6.59
N ALA A 277 -8.36 4.69 7.31
CA ALA A 277 -9.74 4.41 7.66
C ALA A 277 -10.33 5.53 8.53
N GLN A 278 -9.57 6.02 9.52
CA GLN A 278 -9.94 7.20 10.33
C GLN A 278 -10.11 8.46 9.47
N ARG A 279 -9.18 8.76 8.56
CA ARG A 279 -9.30 9.89 7.62
C ARG A 279 -10.55 9.80 6.76
N THR A 280 -10.87 8.60 6.27
CA THR A 280 -12.05 8.36 5.44
C THR A 280 -13.32 8.58 6.26
N PHE A 281 -13.40 8.07 7.48
CA PHE A 281 -14.51 8.32 8.40
C PHE A 281 -14.69 9.81 8.68
N ILE A 282 -13.64 10.50 9.12
CA ILE A 282 -13.69 11.93 9.48
C ILE A 282 -14.15 12.77 8.29
N GLN A 283 -13.62 12.49 7.10
CA GLN A 283 -14.05 13.16 5.88
C GLN A 283 -15.55 12.96 5.59
N LEU A 284 -16.08 11.75 5.80
CA LEU A 284 -17.49 11.46 5.59
C LEU A 284 -18.39 12.23 6.58
N VAL A 285 -18.09 12.15 7.88
CA VAL A 285 -18.96 12.75 8.91
C VAL A 285 -18.89 14.27 8.94
N HIS A 286 -17.75 14.86 8.58
CA HIS A 286 -17.61 16.32 8.53
C HIS A 286 -18.19 16.93 7.25
N TYR A 287 -18.06 16.26 6.09
CA TYR A 287 -18.40 16.88 4.81
C TYR A 287 -19.64 16.29 4.11
N HIS A 288 -19.93 15.01 4.29
CA HIS A 288 -20.90 14.29 3.46
C HIS A 288 -22.12 13.77 4.21
N TYR A 289 -22.00 13.56 5.53
CA TYR A 289 -23.04 12.92 6.33
C TYR A 289 -23.07 13.57 7.71
N ARG A 290 -23.74 14.72 7.84
CA ARG A 290 -23.63 15.62 9.00
C ARG A 290 -24.69 15.44 10.09
N ASP A 291 -25.68 14.58 9.87
CA ASP A 291 -26.70 14.31 10.89
C ASP A 291 -26.05 13.50 12.05
N THR A 292 -25.85 14.16 13.18
CA THR A 292 -25.17 13.56 14.34
C THR A 292 -25.98 12.42 14.99
N LYS A 293 -27.31 12.44 14.86
CA LYS A 293 -28.17 11.38 15.39
C LYS A 293 -28.03 10.12 14.54
N GLU A 294 -28.02 10.26 13.22
CA GLU A 294 -27.77 9.15 12.30
C GLU A 294 -26.33 8.63 12.40
N GLN A 295 -25.33 9.53 12.49
CA GLN A 295 -23.94 9.14 12.75
C GLN A 295 -23.82 8.28 14.02
N ARG A 296 -24.46 8.72 15.11
CA ARG A 296 -24.47 7.97 16.37
C ARG A 296 -25.10 6.59 16.21
N GLN A 297 -26.19 6.48 15.45
CA GLN A 297 -26.84 5.19 15.19
C GLN A 297 -25.90 4.25 14.43
N LEU A 298 -25.28 4.70 13.34
CA LEU A 298 -24.32 3.91 12.55
C LEU A 298 -23.13 3.43 13.39
N LEU A 299 -22.62 4.28 14.30
CA LEU A 299 -21.56 3.90 15.22
C LEU A 299 -21.98 2.79 16.18
N LEU A 300 -23.19 2.85 16.72
CA LEU A 300 -23.72 1.82 17.61
C LEU A 300 -23.96 0.49 16.87
N ASP A 301 -24.52 0.55 15.67
CA ASP A 301 -24.76 -0.63 14.85
C ASP A 301 -23.44 -1.31 14.45
N THR A 302 -22.46 -0.51 14.05
CA THR A 302 -21.12 -1.05 13.74
C THR A 302 -20.41 -1.59 14.97
N MET A 303 -20.59 -0.97 16.14
CA MET A 303 -20.03 -1.45 17.40
C MET A 303 -20.61 -2.82 17.78
N ASP A 304 -21.93 -3.01 17.68
CA ASP A 304 -22.57 -4.31 17.91
C ASP A 304 -22.06 -5.36 16.90
N TYR A 305 -21.98 -4.99 15.61
CA TYR A 305 -21.42 -5.86 14.57
C TYR A 305 -19.99 -6.32 14.88
N CYS A 306 -19.13 -5.39 15.30
CA CYS A 306 -17.76 -5.69 15.68
C CYS A 306 -17.69 -6.56 16.95
N TYR A 307 -18.47 -6.23 17.98
CA TYR A 307 -18.48 -6.95 19.25
C TYR A 307 -18.95 -8.40 19.10
N ARG A 308 -19.85 -8.67 18.15
CA ARG A 308 -20.27 -10.03 17.79
C ARG A 308 -19.22 -10.84 17.01
N GLY A 309 -18.04 -10.27 16.75
CA GLY A 309 -16.96 -10.92 16.00
C GLY A 309 -17.22 -11.01 14.50
N ARG A 310 -18.26 -10.36 13.95
CA ARG A 310 -18.59 -10.47 12.52
C ARG A 310 -17.56 -9.79 11.60
N ILE A 311 -16.69 -8.94 12.14
CA ILE A 311 -15.55 -8.37 11.39
C ILE A 311 -14.37 -9.36 11.25
N ASP A 312 -14.35 -10.43 12.04
CA ASP A 312 -13.28 -11.44 12.01
C ASP A 312 -13.47 -12.42 10.83
N LEU A 313 -14.60 -12.34 10.12
CA LEU A 313 -14.95 -13.22 9.03
C LEU A 313 -15.49 -12.46 7.81
N VAL A 314 -15.29 -13.06 6.64
CA VAL A 314 -16.05 -12.72 5.43
C VAL A 314 -17.48 -13.23 5.65
N THR A 315 -18.45 -12.32 5.66
CA THR A 315 -19.86 -12.68 5.83
C THR A 315 -20.59 -12.82 4.49
N LYS A 316 -21.73 -13.53 4.53
CA LYS A 316 -22.69 -13.55 3.42
C LYS A 316 -23.48 -12.24 3.44
N PRO A 317 -23.92 -11.73 2.28
CA PRO A 317 -24.90 -10.66 2.26
C PRO A 317 -26.17 -11.14 2.96
N ASP A 318 -26.53 -10.49 4.06
CA ASP A 318 -27.80 -10.66 4.73
C ASP A 318 -28.46 -9.29 4.94
N ASN A 319 -29.71 -9.28 5.42
CA ASN A 319 -30.45 -8.04 5.67
C ASN A 319 -30.38 -7.63 7.16
N GLU A 320 -29.55 -8.28 7.98
CA GLU A 320 -29.43 -7.99 9.41
C GLU A 320 -28.50 -6.79 9.65
N PHE A 321 -27.33 -6.77 9.01
CA PHE A 321 -26.39 -5.64 9.08
C PHE A 321 -25.97 -5.14 7.71
N LEU A 322 -25.77 -3.82 7.57
CA LEU A 322 -25.34 -3.23 6.29
C LEU A 322 -23.96 -3.69 5.85
N LEU A 323 -23.08 -4.02 6.80
CA LEU A 323 -21.74 -4.55 6.55
C LEU A 323 -21.72 -5.96 5.99
N ASP A 324 -22.84 -6.69 6.07
CA ASP A 324 -22.86 -8.08 5.66
C ASP A 324 -22.64 -8.24 4.15
N GLY A 325 -21.66 -9.09 3.81
CA GLY A 325 -21.21 -9.25 2.44
C GLY A 325 -20.40 -8.07 1.87
N LEU A 326 -19.87 -7.15 2.70
CA LEU A 326 -19.03 -6.04 2.22
C LEU A 326 -17.88 -6.53 1.32
N PHE A 327 -17.11 -7.53 1.78
CA PHE A 327 -15.95 -8.03 1.05
C PHE A 327 -16.35 -8.71 -0.25
N SER A 328 -17.34 -9.60 -0.22
CA SER A 328 -17.81 -10.39 -1.36
C SER A 328 -18.57 -9.55 -2.40
N SER A 329 -19.41 -8.61 -1.95
CA SER A 329 -20.33 -7.86 -2.81
C SER A 329 -19.76 -6.57 -3.39
N TYR A 330 -18.72 -6.00 -2.77
CA TYR A 330 -18.14 -4.73 -3.22
C TYR A 330 -16.70 -4.85 -3.69
N PHE A 331 -15.88 -5.71 -3.07
CA PHE A 331 -14.44 -5.76 -3.31
C PHE A 331 -13.95 -7.02 -4.05
N GLY A 332 -14.68 -8.13 -3.94
CA GLY A 332 -14.31 -9.47 -4.41
C GLY A 332 -14.18 -9.73 -5.91
N PHE A 333 -14.26 -8.72 -6.77
CA PHE A 333 -14.39 -8.94 -8.21
C PHE A 333 -13.05 -9.05 -8.93
N ALA A 334 -12.93 -10.05 -9.81
CA ALA A 334 -11.74 -10.26 -10.63
C ALA A 334 -11.61 -9.25 -11.79
N THR A 335 -12.70 -8.65 -12.26
CA THR A 335 -12.65 -7.73 -13.41
C THR A 335 -12.74 -6.27 -12.98
N LYS A 336 -11.84 -5.44 -13.51
CA LYS A 336 -11.77 -4.00 -13.25
C LYS A 336 -13.10 -3.28 -13.51
N LYS A 337 -13.80 -3.64 -14.59
CA LYS A 337 -15.10 -3.03 -14.95
C LYS A 337 -16.17 -3.26 -13.87
N LYS A 338 -16.30 -4.49 -13.36
CA LYS A 338 -17.29 -4.81 -12.31
C LYS A 338 -16.91 -4.12 -11.00
N LEU A 339 -15.63 -4.17 -10.65
CA LEU A 339 -15.11 -3.47 -9.47
C LEU A 339 -15.39 -1.97 -9.52
N ASP A 340 -15.14 -1.30 -10.65
CA ASP A 340 -15.41 0.14 -10.77
C ASP A 340 -16.91 0.46 -10.59
N GLN A 341 -17.82 -0.40 -11.06
CA GLN A 341 -19.25 -0.26 -10.86
C GLN A 341 -19.65 -0.43 -9.39
N THR A 342 -19.13 -1.44 -8.70
CA THR A 342 -19.45 -1.68 -7.28
C THR A 342 -18.85 -0.62 -6.37
N LEU A 343 -17.63 -0.14 -6.65
CA LEU A 343 -17.04 0.98 -5.92
C LEU A 343 -17.81 2.29 -6.16
N HIS A 344 -18.39 2.48 -7.34
CA HIS A 344 -19.31 3.61 -7.57
C HIS A 344 -20.56 3.49 -6.69
N ARG A 345 -21.18 2.30 -6.62
CA ARG A 345 -22.34 2.04 -5.74
C ARG A 345 -22.00 2.27 -4.27
N LEU A 346 -20.87 1.75 -3.80
CA LEU A 346 -20.38 1.99 -2.44
C LEU A 346 -20.20 3.49 -2.19
N TYR A 347 -19.64 4.23 -3.16
CA TYR A 347 -19.44 5.66 -3.00
C TYR A 347 -20.74 6.45 -2.82
N GLN A 348 -21.85 5.99 -3.41
CA GLN A 348 -23.17 6.60 -3.21
C GLN A 348 -23.78 6.24 -1.85
N ASN A 349 -23.38 5.13 -1.24
CA ASN A 349 -23.88 4.69 0.05
C ASN A 349 -22.98 5.19 1.20
N LYS A 350 -23.16 6.45 1.61
CA LYS A 350 -22.38 7.06 2.71
C LYS A 350 -22.53 6.33 4.05
N PRO A 351 -23.73 5.89 4.47
CA PRO A 351 -23.88 5.08 5.67
C PRO A 351 -22.98 3.84 5.66
N LEU A 352 -23.02 3.03 4.60
CA LEU A 352 -22.16 1.85 4.49
C LEU A 352 -20.67 2.20 4.50
N MET A 353 -20.27 3.31 3.88
CA MET A 353 -18.87 3.75 3.93
C MET A 353 -18.41 4.15 5.34
N ILE A 354 -19.30 4.72 6.15
CA ILE A 354 -19.02 5.06 7.55
C ILE A 354 -18.79 3.77 8.35
N GLU A 355 -19.73 2.82 8.26
CA GLU A 355 -19.58 1.53 8.95
C GLU A 355 -18.35 0.77 8.47
N ALA A 356 -18.10 0.74 7.16
CA ALA A 356 -16.92 0.09 6.59
C ALA A 356 -15.61 0.72 7.09
N SER A 357 -15.57 2.04 7.28
CA SER A 357 -14.40 2.72 7.82
C SER A 357 -14.13 2.28 9.25
N ILE A 358 -15.15 2.20 10.11
CA ILE A 358 -15.01 1.69 11.48
C ILE A 358 -14.62 0.21 11.49
N ALA A 359 -15.24 -0.62 10.65
CA ALA A 359 -14.90 -2.03 10.52
C ALA A 359 -13.42 -2.24 10.15
N PHE A 360 -12.89 -1.45 9.20
CA PHE A 360 -11.46 -1.49 8.87
C PHE A 360 -10.57 -1.03 10.03
N ILE A 361 -10.97 0.00 10.80
CA ILE A 361 -10.24 0.40 12.00
C ILE A 361 -10.13 -0.79 12.97
N THR A 362 -11.25 -1.47 13.23
CA THR A 362 -11.28 -2.65 14.09
C THR A 362 -10.40 -3.78 13.55
N ILE A 363 -10.49 -4.09 12.25
CA ILE A 363 -9.65 -5.13 11.60
C ILE A 363 -8.15 -4.85 11.77
N PHE A 364 -7.71 -3.61 11.52
CA PHE A 364 -6.29 -3.28 11.65
C PHE A 364 -5.84 -3.19 13.11
N LEU A 365 -6.71 -2.81 14.04
CA LEU A 365 -6.44 -2.94 15.48
C LEU A 365 -6.29 -4.41 15.89
N SER A 366 -7.14 -5.32 15.38
CA SER A 366 -7.02 -6.76 15.65
C SER A 366 -5.69 -7.32 15.15
N PHE A 367 -5.21 -6.91 13.96
CA PHE A 367 -3.88 -7.30 13.48
C PHE A 367 -2.72 -6.83 14.36
N LEU A 368 -2.87 -5.67 15.01
CA LEU A 368 -1.87 -5.09 15.91
C LEU A 368 -1.92 -5.74 17.30
N ASN A 369 -3.11 -6.12 17.77
CA ASN A 369 -3.34 -6.63 19.12
C ASN A 369 -3.17 -8.15 19.25
N ASP A 370 -3.45 -8.91 18.18
CA ASP A 370 -3.41 -10.37 18.18
C ASP A 370 -2.50 -10.90 17.04
N PRO A 371 -1.33 -11.48 17.38
CA PRO A 371 -0.43 -12.09 16.40
C PRO A 371 -1.02 -13.29 15.63
N GLY A 372 -2.11 -13.89 16.13
CA GLY A 372 -2.85 -14.97 15.49
C GLY A 372 -4.00 -14.49 14.61
N PHE A 373 -4.31 -13.18 14.62
CA PHE A 373 -5.47 -12.66 13.90
C PHE A 373 -5.27 -12.68 12.39
N PHE A 374 -6.31 -13.16 11.70
CA PHE A 374 -6.54 -13.00 10.28
C PHE A 374 -8.04 -13.01 10.02
N VAL A 375 -8.49 -12.39 8.93
CA VAL A 375 -9.90 -12.42 8.56
C VAL A 375 -10.23 -13.78 7.96
N ARG A 376 -11.10 -14.54 8.63
CA ARG A 376 -11.56 -15.87 8.20
C ARG A 376 -12.35 -15.77 6.91
N GLY A 377 -12.20 -16.76 6.03
CA GLY A 377 -12.81 -16.74 4.69
C GLY A 377 -11.96 -16.05 3.62
N ILE A 378 -10.80 -15.46 3.98
CA ILE A 378 -9.77 -15.05 3.01
C ILE A 378 -8.80 -16.22 2.78
N SER A 379 -8.59 -16.60 1.52
CA SER A 379 -7.61 -17.61 1.10
C SER A 379 -6.93 -17.22 -0.22
N ASP A 380 -5.92 -17.98 -0.64
CA ASP A 380 -5.26 -17.80 -1.95
C ASP A 380 -6.16 -18.16 -3.14
N LYS A 381 -7.26 -18.88 -2.89
CA LYS A 381 -8.30 -19.18 -3.88
C LYS A 381 -9.29 -18.04 -4.07
N GLY A 382 -9.41 -17.15 -3.08
CA GLY A 382 -10.35 -16.04 -3.09
C GLY A 382 -10.96 -15.75 -1.73
N ILE A 383 -12.09 -15.06 -1.75
CA ILE A 383 -12.90 -14.78 -0.56
C ILE A 383 -14.16 -15.62 -0.58
N GLU A 384 -14.38 -16.36 0.50
CA GLU A 384 -15.54 -17.21 0.71
C GLU A 384 -16.15 -16.89 2.07
N PRO A 385 -17.47 -16.75 2.17
CA PRO A 385 -18.11 -16.53 3.46
C PRO A 385 -17.86 -17.70 4.42
N ALA A 386 -17.44 -17.39 5.64
CA ALA A 386 -17.08 -18.38 6.68
C ALA A 386 -18.25 -18.76 7.58
#